data_AF-A0A9W7DJH1-F1
#
_entry.id   AF-A0A9W7DJH1-F1
#
_cell.length_a   1.000
_cell.length_b   1.000
_cell.length_c   1.000
_cell.angle_alpha   90.00
_cell.angle_beta   90.00
_cell.angle_gamma   90.00
#
_symmetry.space_group_name_H-M   'P 1'
#
loop_
_entity.id
_entity.type
_entity.pdbx_description
1 polymer ?
#
loop_
_entity_poly.entity_id
_entity_poly.type
_entity_poly.pdbx_seq_one_letter_code
_entity_poly.pdbx_strand_id
1 'polypeptide(L)'
;MDDPRAAENVEDLVFFMLDTISCFGQRFAYDELDLDQLCSQIKSQLKVFHGTRSLTGLGDSTEDGANRHIVLIPFMECHRFPWESMPCLQGKSISRMPSLTMLYNVLKANNKLLNDGVSSSSGYYVINPGGDLKNTQKNFQDLFAELNGWNGVAGVKPQQQEIKNGLTKTNMYVYIGHGGGDQYIKSKAIKSMDSIPPTLLLGCSSGRLKQEGVFPPYGTAYNYLLGGCPMLLANLWDVTDKDIDKFTFELLEKWGLLVDYDSLDSFKMGLLGDDDEDSNLDMATCIAQSRSVCKLKYLNGAAPILYGLPLKLSN
;
A
#
# COMPACT_ATOMS: atom_id res chain seq x y z
N MET A 1 22.54 -15.85 -3.54
CA MET A 1 23.54 -15.17 -2.68
C MET A 1 24.70 -14.61 -3.51
N ASP A 2 24.53 -14.44 -4.83
CA ASP A 2 25.53 -13.88 -5.73
C ASP A 2 25.38 -12.35 -5.92
N ASP A 3 24.84 -11.67 -4.89
CA ASP A 3 24.82 -10.19 -4.88
C ASP A 3 26.15 -9.70 -4.31
N PRO A 4 27.02 -9.04 -5.10
CA PRO A 4 28.29 -8.52 -4.62
C PRO A 4 28.13 -7.57 -3.41
N ARG A 5 26.97 -6.92 -3.24
CA ARG A 5 26.65 -6.06 -2.09
C ARG A 5 26.44 -6.82 -0.78
N ALA A 6 26.19 -8.13 -0.84
CA ALA A 6 26.12 -8.95 0.37
C ALA A 6 27.47 -9.03 1.09
N ALA A 7 28.57 -8.81 0.36
CA ALA A 7 29.90 -8.75 0.96
C ALA A 7 30.08 -7.48 1.80
N GLU A 8 29.70 -6.33 1.24
CA GLU A 8 29.73 -4.99 1.84
C GLU A 8 28.78 -4.89 3.06
N ASN A 9 27.56 -5.45 2.95
CA ASN A 9 26.57 -5.37 4.04
C ASN A 9 27.02 -6.05 5.36
N VAL A 10 27.79 -7.14 5.29
CA VAL A 10 28.28 -7.83 6.49
C VAL A 10 29.43 -7.05 7.13
N GLU A 11 30.25 -6.42 6.31
CA GLU A 11 31.34 -5.58 6.78
C GLU A 11 30.82 -4.35 7.53
N ASP A 12 29.82 -3.65 6.97
CA ASP A 12 29.14 -2.55 7.65
C ASP A 12 28.54 -2.98 9.00
N LEU A 13 27.96 -4.18 9.06
CA LEU A 13 27.42 -4.75 10.30
C LEU A 13 28.54 -5.03 11.32
N VAL A 14 29.69 -5.52 10.87
CA VAL A 14 30.87 -5.75 11.72
C VAL A 14 31.36 -4.43 12.30
N PHE A 15 31.49 -3.38 11.49
CA PHE A 15 31.85 -2.05 11.97
C PHE A 15 30.84 -1.54 13.01
N PHE A 16 29.54 -1.65 12.74
CA PHE A 16 28.50 -1.27 13.70
C PHE A 16 28.62 -2.02 15.04
N MET A 17 28.91 -3.32 15.00
CA MET A 17 29.12 -4.12 16.22
C MET A 17 30.37 -3.68 16.99
N LEU A 18 31.49 -3.46 16.29
CA LEU A 18 32.74 -3.00 16.91
C LEU A 18 32.60 -1.61 17.53
N ASP A 19 31.89 -0.69 16.86
CA ASP A 19 31.57 0.64 17.39
C ASP A 19 30.67 0.57 18.61
N THR A 20 29.67 -0.32 18.59
CA THR A 20 28.77 -0.54 19.72
C THR A 20 29.56 -1.04 20.93
N ILE A 21 30.44 -2.03 20.75
CA ILE A 21 31.27 -2.57 21.84
C ILE A 21 32.28 -1.50 22.34
N SER A 22 32.82 -0.69 21.42
CA SER A 22 33.68 0.44 21.75
C SER A 22 32.98 1.48 22.63
N CYS A 23 31.70 1.75 22.37
CA CYS A 23 30.87 2.60 23.21
C CYS A 23 30.69 2.04 24.64
N PHE A 24 30.76 0.71 24.83
CA PHE A 24 30.72 0.07 26.15
C PHE A 24 32.09 0.00 26.85
N GLY A 25 33.12 0.62 26.28
CA GLY A 25 34.42 0.83 26.93
C GLY A 25 35.52 -0.14 26.50
N GLN A 26 35.23 -1.10 25.64
CA GLN A 26 36.26 -1.98 25.07
C GLN A 26 36.71 -1.44 23.71
N ARG A 27 37.92 -0.87 23.67
CA ARG A 27 38.48 -0.29 22.44
C ARG A 27 39.12 -1.36 21.57
N PHE A 28 38.95 -1.22 20.26
CA PHE A 28 39.63 -2.01 19.25
C PHE A 28 40.49 -1.09 18.38
N ALA A 29 41.72 -1.50 18.08
CA ALA A 29 42.45 -0.94 16.96
C ALA A 29 42.07 -1.73 15.72
N TYR A 30 41.41 -1.11 14.73
CA TYR A 30 40.97 -1.81 13.54
C TYR A 30 42.13 -2.41 12.74
N ASP A 31 43.30 -1.77 12.76
CA ASP A 31 44.52 -2.26 12.12
C ASP A 31 45.06 -3.56 12.75
N GLU A 32 44.63 -3.89 13.97
CA GLU A 32 45.02 -5.12 14.68
C GLU A 32 43.99 -6.25 14.49
N LEU A 33 42.84 -5.96 13.86
CA LEU A 33 41.76 -6.93 13.65
C LEU A 33 41.81 -7.50 12.23
N ASP A 34 41.71 -8.81 12.13
CA ASP A 34 41.45 -9.49 10.85
C ASP A 34 39.95 -9.42 10.51
N LEU A 35 39.54 -8.26 9.98
CA LEU A 35 38.14 -8.00 9.59
C LEU A 35 37.66 -8.93 8.48
N ASP A 36 38.56 -9.31 7.57
CA ASP A 36 38.25 -10.24 6.46
C ASP A 36 37.89 -11.63 7.00
N GLN A 37 38.69 -12.15 7.94
CA GLN A 37 38.42 -13.43 8.57
C GLN A 37 37.09 -13.38 9.35
N LEU A 38 36.85 -12.31 10.11
CA LEU A 38 35.61 -12.15 10.88
C LEU A 38 34.38 -12.10 9.96
N CYS A 39 34.43 -11.30 8.89
CA CYS A 39 33.37 -11.22 7.90
C CYS A 39 33.12 -12.58 7.22
N SER A 40 34.18 -13.32 6.88
CA SER A 40 34.09 -14.65 6.27
C SER A 40 33.43 -15.66 7.21
N GLN A 41 33.81 -15.65 8.50
CA GLN A 41 33.21 -16.51 9.51
C GLN A 41 31.71 -16.21 9.70
N ILE A 42 31.34 -14.93 9.84
CA ILE A 42 29.93 -14.51 9.95
C ILE A 42 29.14 -14.95 8.71
N LYS A 43 29.67 -14.73 7.51
CA LYS A 43 29.04 -15.17 6.25
C LYS A 43 28.83 -16.69 6.23
N SER A 44 29.83 -17.46 6.67
CA SER A 44 29.72 -18.92 6.76
C SER A 44 28.61 -19.33 7.73
N GLN A 45 28.52 -18.71 8.90
CA GLN A 45 27.48 -19.02 9.88
C GLN A 45 26.09 -18.61 9.40
N LEU A 46 25.94 -17.47 8.72
CA LEU A 46 24.68 -17.07 8.09
C LEU A 46 24.22 -18.08 7.04
N LYS A 47 25.15 -18.60 6.20
CA LYS A 47 24.84 -19.65 5.23
C LYS A 47 24.33 -20.92 5.91
N VAL A 48 24.96 -21.35 7.00
CA VAL A 48 24.52 -22.50 7.80
C VAL A 48 23.13 -22.23 8.36
N PHE A 49 22.91 -21.08 8.99
CA PHE A 49 21.62 -20.69 9.56
C PHE A 49 20.49 -20.73 8.52
N HIS A 50 20.69 -20.09 7.37
CA HIS A 50 19.68 -20.08 6.30
C HIS A 50 19.49 -21.48 5.67
N GLY A 51 20.57 -22.25 5.50
CA GLY A 51 20.51 -23.62 4.99
C GLY A 51 19.73 -24.55 5.92
N THR A 52 20.03 -24.53 7.23
CA THR A 52 19.29 -25.30 8.24
C THR A 52 17.83 -24.88 8.31
N ARG A 53 17.54 -23.57 8.24
CA ARG A 53 16.18 -23.06 8.26
C ARG A 53 15.39 -23.52 7.03
N SER A 54 15.99 -23.50 5.85
CA SER A 54 15.38 -24.02 4.62
C SER A 54 15.13 -25.53 4.66
N LEU A 55 16.02 -26.31 5.29
CA LEU A 55 15.92 -27.78 5.38
C LEU A 55 14.94 -28.27 6.46
N THR A 56 14.74 -27.49 7.52
CA THR A 56 13.88 -27.86 8.66
C THR A 56 12.41 -27.48 8.46
N GLY A 57 12.04 -26.89 7.31
CA GLY A 57 10.68 -26.37 7.08
C GLY A 57 10.31 -25.17 7.96
N LEU A 58 11.24 -24.70 8.81
CA LEU A 58 11.15 -23.45 9.58
C LEU A 58 11.52 -22.21 8.73
N GLY A 59 11.92 -22.44 7.48
CA GLY A 59 12.10 -21.45 6.44
C GLY A 59 10.79 -21.32 5.69
N ASP A 60 10.07 -20.23 5.95
CA ASP A 60 8.80 -19.91 5.31
C ASP A 60 7.76 -21.04 5.33
N SER A 61 7.59 -21.70 6.49
CA SER A 61 6.22 -22.10 6.83
C SER A 61 5.39 -20.82 6.79
N THR A 62 4.45 -20.79 5.87
CA THR A 62 3.67 -19.69 5.30
C THR A 62 2.88 -18.82 6.30
N GLU A 63 3.11 -18.96 7.60
CA GLU A 63 2.35 -18.28 8.65
C GLU A 63 3.13 -17.19 9.41
N ASP A 64 4.44 -17.33 9.64
CA ASP A 64 5.16 -16.40 10.54
C ASP A 64 5.86 -15.22 9.80
N GLY A 65 6.12 -15.36 8.49
CA GLY A 65 6.73 -14.33 7.64
C GLY A 65 5.78 -13.67 6.64
N ALA A 66 4.83 -14.44 6.09
CA ALA A 66 3.95 -14.00 5.00
C ALA A 66 2.90 -12.98 5.44
N ASN A 67 2.49 -12.99 6.73
CA ASN A 67 1.47 -12.08 7.28
C ASN A 67 2.03 -10.87 8.04
N ARG A 68 3.34 -10.57 7.92
CA ARG A 68 3.92 -9.40 8.60
C ARG A 68 3.67 -8.12 7.81
N HIS A 69 2.74 -7.31 8.31
CA HIS A 69 2.52 -5.95 7.81
C HIS A 69 3.49 -4.95 8.45
N ILE A 70 4.05 -4.05 7.63
CA ILE A 70 4.94 -2.97 8.10
C ILE A 70 4.19 -1.64 7.98
N VAL A 71 4.08 -0.92 9.10
CA VAL A 71 3.58 0.46 9.09
C VAL A 71 4.76 1.42 9.15
N LEU A 72 4.98 2.18 8.08
CA LEU A 72 5.99 3.23 8.03
C LEU A 72 5.43 4.52 8.64
N ILE A 73 6.20 5.12 9.54
CA ILE A 73 5.91 6.45 10.09
C ILE A 73 7.03 7.39 9.65
N PRO A 74 6.98 7.89 8.40
CA PRO A 74 8.05 8.73 7.88
C PRO A 74 8.06 10.08 8.59
N PHE A 75 9.26 10.57 8.87
CA PHE A 75 9.45 11.97 9.25
C PHE A 75 9.00 12.91 8.11
N MET A 76 8.69 14.17 8.41
CA MET A 76 8.01 15.06 7.47
C MET A 76 8.77 15.22 6.14
N GLU A 77 10.08 15.36 6.15
CA GLU A 77 10.87 15.50 4.92
C GLU A 77 10.94 14.19 4.11
N CYS A 78 10.69 13.06 4.77
CA CYS A 78 10.82 11.72 4.22
C CYS A 78 9.53 11.19 3.57
N HIS A 79 8.41 11.91 3.65
CA HIS A 79 7.13 11.42 3.11
C HIS A 79 7.14 11.29 1.58
N ARG A 80 8.07 11.94 0.87
CA ARG A 80 8.13 11.96 -0.61
C ARG A 80 8.82 10.74 -1.21
N PHE A 81 9.64 10.04 -0.43
CA PHE A 81 10.36 8.89 -0.93
C PHE A 81 9.42 7.69 -1.06
N PRO A 82 9.51 6.92 -2.16
CA PRO A 82 8.74 5.69 -2.33
C PRO A 82 9.43 4.52 -1.62
N TRP A 83 9.47 4.57 -0.28
CA TRP A 83 10.12 3.58 0.58
C TRP A 83 9.69 2.14 0.24
N GLU A 84 8.40 1.94 -0.05
CA GLU A 84 7.79 0.65 -0.41
C GLU A 84 8.33 0.07 -1.72
N SER A 85 9.02 0.88 -2.53
CA SER A 85 9.67 0.47 -3.78
C SER A 85 11.18 0.31 -3.64
N MET A 86 11.76 0.43 -2.43
CA MET A 86 13.15 0.09 -2.19
C MET A 86 13.37 -1.42 -2.34
N PRO A 87 14.49 -1.90 -2.90
CA PRO A 87 14.73 -3.32 -3.15
C PRO A 87 14.52 -4.24 -1.92
N CYS A 88 14.84 -3.78 -0.71
CA CYS A 88 14.67 -4.53 0.53
C CYS A 88 13.23 -4.55 1.08
N LEU A 89 12.35 -3.73 0.50
CA LEU A 89 10.94 -3.55 0.89
C LEU A 89 9.94 -3.93 -0.22
N GLN A 90 10.41 -4.07 -1.47
CA GLN A 90 9.59 -4.54 -2.58
C GLN A 90 8.95 -5.90 -2.25
N GLY A 91 7.68 -6.05 -2.62
CA GLY A 91 6.91 -7.27 -2.39
C GLY A 91 6.36 -7.45 -0.97
N LYS A 92 6.65 -6.55 -0.03
CA LYS A 92 6.12 -6.63 1.35
C LYS A 92 4.80 -5.85 1.49
N SER A 93 3.96 -6.32 2.41
CA SER A 93 2.75 -5.60 2.86
C SER A 93 3.15 -4.37 3.67
N ILE A 94 3.01 -3.17 3.08
CA ILE A 94 3.46 -1.91 3.68
C ILE A 94 2.38 -0.82 3.57
N SER A 95 2.11 -0.14 4.68
CA SER A 95 1.31 1.08 4.73
C SER A 95 2.06 2.22 5.41
N ARG A 96 1.47 3.42 5.40
CA ARG A 96 1.98 4.61 6.07
C ARG A 96 1.02 5.15 7.11
N MET A 97 1.57 5.68 8.19
CA MET A 97 0.84 6.50 9.16
C MET A 97 1.60 7.78 9.52
N PRO A 98 0.90 8.89 9.83
CA PRO A 98 1.54 10.15 10.24
C PRO A 98 2.15 10.09 11.64
N SER A 99 1.60 9.25 12.54
CA SER A 99 2.09 9.10 13.91
C SER A 99 1.60 7.79 14.54
N LEU A 100 2.29 7.37 15.60
CA LEU A 100 1.88 6.22 16.42
C LEU A 100 0.52 6.46 17.09
N THR A 101 0.25 7.69 17.54
CA THR A 101 -1.04 8.03 18.16
C THR A 101 -2.19 7.85 17.17
N MET A 102 -2.03 8.30 15.93
CA MET A 102 -3.06 8.14 14.91
C MET A 102 -3.23 6.67 14.53
N LEU A 103 -2.13 5.91 14.42
CA LEU A 103 -2.17 4.46 14.20
C LEU A 103 -2.97 3.75 15.29
N TYR A 104 -2.66 4.03 16.55
CA TYR A 104 -3.37 3.46 17.70
C TYR A 104 -4.87 3.78 17.65
N ASN A 105 -5.24 5.04 17.37
CA ASN A 105 -6.63 5.46 17.29
C ASN A 105 -7.39 4.75 16.16
N VAL A 106 -6.78 4.64 14.97
CA VAL A 106 -7.38 3.94 13.82
C VAL A 106 -7.54 2.44 14.10
N LEU A 107 -6.53 1.79 14.68
CA LEU A 107 -6.60 0.37 15.09
C LEU A 107 -7.72 0.14 16.11
N LYS A 108 -7.80 0.99 17.14
CA LYS A 108 -8.82 0.88 18.18
C LYS A 108 -10.24 1.05 17.63
N ALA A 109 -10.44 2.01 16.72
CA ALA A 109 -11.74 2.28 16.12
C ALA A 109 -12.17 1.21 15.10
N ASN A 110 -11.23 0.56 14.43
CA ASN A 110 -11.49 -0.30 13.27
C ASN A 110 -11.03 -1.76 13.45
N ASN A 111 -10.90 -2.24 14.70
CA ASN A 111 -10.46 -3.61 14.97
C ASN A 111 -11.37 -4.67 14.30
N LYS A 112 -12.69 -4.45 14.28
CA LYS A 112 -13.62 -5.32 13.55
C LYS A 112 -13.33 -5.33 12.05
N LEU A 113 -13.18 -4.16 11.45
CA LEU A 113 -12.89 -4.02 10.01
C LEU A 113 -11.58 -4.72 9.61
N LEU A 114 -10.57 -4.69 10.49
CA LEU A 114 -9.29 -5.36 10.26
C LEU A 114 -9.41 -6.89 10.28
N ASN A 115 -10.19 -7.43 11.22
CA ASN A 115 -10.34 -8.89 11.36
C ASN A 115 -11.35 -9.46 10.34
N ASP A 116 -12.49 -8.80 10.23
CA ASP A 116 -13.64 -9.28 9.46
C ASP A 116 -13.49 -8.96 7.97
N GLY A 117 -12.78 -7.87 7.63
CA GLY A 117 -12.63 -7.37 6.27
C GLY A 117 -13.67 -6.30 5.90
N VAL A 118 -13.54 -5.75 4.69
CA VAL A 118 -14.41 -4.70 4.13
C VAL A 118 -15.44 -5.35 3.23
N SER A 119 -16.73 -5.14 3.51
CA SER A 119 -17.79 -5.66 2.66
C SER A 119 -17.86 -4.93 1.32
N SER A 120 -17.79 -5.69 0.22
CA SER A 120 -17.91 -5.24 -1.17
C SER A 120 -19.34 -4.90 -1.60
N SER A 121 -20.33 -5.17 -0.74
CA SER A 121 -21.77 -5.05 -1.03
C SER A 121 -22.30 -3.63 -1.26
N SER A 122 -21.58 -2.59 -0.86
CA SER A 122 -21.95 -1.21 -1.22
C SER A 122 -20.74 -0.31 -1.37
N GLY A 123 -20.75 0.50 -2.42
CA GLY A 123 -19.70 1.47 -2.67
C GLY A 123 -20.22 2.67 -3.45
N TYR A 124 -19.46 3.76 -3.42
CA TYR A 124 -19.73 4.93 -4.23
C TYR A 124 -18.54 5.26 -5.12
N TYR A 125 -18.74 5.33 -6.43
CA TYR A 125 -17.69 5.66 -7.40
C TYR A 125 -17.87 7.03 -8.04
N VAL A 126 -16.75 7.70 -8.32
CA VAL A 126 -16.68 8.92 -9.13
C VAL A 126 -15.61 8.70 -10.19
N ILE A 127 -16.01 8.60 -11.45
CA ILE A 127 -15.10 8.26 -12.56
C ILE A 127 -15.10 9.40 -13.59
N ASN A 128 -13.92 9.85 -13.99
CA ASN A 128 -13.74 10.92 -14.99
C ASN A 128 -14.67 12.13 -14.81
N PRO A 129 -14.73 12.76 -13.62
CA PRO A 129 -15.66 13.87 -13.38
C PRO A 129 -15.32 15.13 -14.22
N GLY A 130 -14.10 15.22 -14.74
CA GLY A 130 -13.66 16.28 -15.66
C GLY A 130 -14.07 16.06 -17.12
N GLY A 131 -14.39 14.82 -17.50
CA GLY A 131 -14.76 14.45 -18.88
C GLY A 131 -13.57 14.26 -19.83
N ASP A 132 -12.34 14.47 -19.38
CA ASP A 132 -11.12 14.44 -20.19
C ASP A 132 -10.40 13.09 -20.20
N LEU A 133 -10.61 12.24 -19.20
CA LEU A 133 -10.05 10.88 -19.10
C LEU A 133 -10.94 9.84 -19.80
N LYS A 134 -11.19 10.02 -21.10
CA LYS A 134 -12.15 9.20 -21.87
C LYS A 134 -11.81 7.70 -21.89
N ASN A 135 -10.53 7.36 -21.99
CA ASN A 135 -10.08 5.97 -22.02
C ASN A 135 -10.28 5.30 -20.65
N THR A 136 -9.84 5.98 -19.57
CA THR A 136 -10.05 5.52 -18.20
C THR A 136 -11.52 5.35 -17.87
N GLN A 137 -12.39 6.29 -18.29
CA GLN A 137 -13.84 6.13 -18.15
C GLN A 137 -14.32 4.86 -18.85
N LYS A 138 -13.93 4.64 -20.10
CA LYS A 138 -14.31 3.44 -20.85
C LYS A 138 -13.84 2.15 -20.16
N ASN A 139 -12.65 2.16 -19.55
CA ASN A 139 -12.07 0.98 -18.91
C ASN A 139 -12.78 0.61 -17.60
N PHE A 140 -13.30 1.58 -16.84
CA PHE A 140 -13.81 1.33 -15.48
C PHE A 140 -15.31 1.56 -15.30
N GLN A 141 -15.96 2.38 -16.12
CA GLN A 141 -17.35 2.75 -15.90
C GLN A 141 -18.27 1.53 -15.82
N ASP A 142 -18.18 0.63 -16.79
CA ASP A 142 -19.07 -0.53 -16.87
C ASP A 142 -18.74 -1.53 -15.75
N LEU A 143 -17.45 -1.74 -15.47
CA LEU A 143 -16.98 -2.59 -14.36
C LEU A 143 -17.57 -2.17 -13.01
N PHE A 144 -17.57 -0.87 -12.69
CA PHE A 144 -18.16 -0.38 -11.44
C PHE A 144 -19.69 -0.30 -11.47
N ALA A 145 -20.30 -0.12 -12.65
CA ALA A 145 -21.76 -0.10 -12.80
C ALA A 145 -22.39 -1.49 -12.66
N GLU A 146 -21.64 -2.55 -12.96
CA GLU A 146 -22.07 -3.94 -12.81
C GLU A 146 -21.98 -4.45 -11.36
N LEU A 147 -21.24 -3.77 -10.48
CA LEU A 147 -21.15 -4.13 -9.06
C LEU A 147 -22.48 -3.89 -8.34
N ASN A 148 -23.06 -4.94 -7.77
CA ASN A 148 -24.32 -4.85 -7.05
C ASN A 148 -24.16 -3.97 -5.79
N GLY A 149 -25.13 -3.08 -5.55
CA GLY A 149 -25.13 -2.14 -4.42
C GLY A 149 -24.19 -0.95 -4.58
N TRP A 150 -23.47 -0.84 -5.70
CA TRP A 150 -22.67 0.33 -6.03
C TRP A 150 -23.50 1.39 -6.73
N ASN A 151 -23.22 2.65 -6.41
CA ASN A 151 -23.80 3.81 -7.08
C ASN A 151 -22.67 4.78 -7.42
N GLY A 152 -22.89 5.69 -8.36
CA GLY A 152 -21.84 6.63 -8.71
C GLY A 152 -22.16 7.52 -9.89
N VAL A 153 -21.17 8.31 -10.27
CA VAL A 153 -21.22 9.15 -11.48
C VAL A 153 -19.99 8.89 -12.34
N ALA A 154 -20.19 8.87 -13.65
CA ALA A 154 -19.14 8.74 -14.64
C ALA A 154 -19.26 9.83 -15.71
N GLY A 155 -18.15 10.51 -16.03
CA GLY A 155 -18.12 11.55 -17.08
C GLY A 155 -18.83 12.87 -16.72
N VAL A 156 -19.29 13.02 -15.47
CA VAL A 156 -20.05 14.18 -15.00
C VAL A 156 -19.49 14.67 -13.67
N LYS A 157 -19.50 16.00 -13.47
CA LYS A 157 -19.06 16.63 -12.22
C LYS A 157 -20.04 16.30 -11.08
N PRO A 158 -19.59 15.63 -10.00
CA PRO A 158 -20.45 15.36 -8.85
C PRO A 158 -20.75 16.63 -8.07
N GLN A 159 -21.92 16.69 -7.46
CA GLN A 159 -22.22 17.67 -6.43
C GLN A 159 -21.53 17.31 -5.12
N GLN A 160 -21.19 18.35 -4.33
CA GLN A 160 -20.54 18.13 -3.03
C GLN A 160 -21.38 17.23 -2.11
N GLN A 161 -22.72 17.31 -2.20
CA GLN A 161 -23.60 16.49 -1.37
C GLN A 161 -23.60 15.01 -1.78
N GLU A 162 -23.43 14.72 -3.07
CA GLU A 162 -23.30 13.34 -3.57
C GLU A 162 -22.03 12.69 -3.02
N ILE A 163 -20.90 13.41 -3.06
CA ILE A 163 -19.65 12.94 -2.47
C ILE A 163 -19.80 12.71 -0.97
N LYS A 164 -20.42 13.64 -0.24
CA LYS A 164 -20.66 13.47 1.21
C LYS A 164 -21.50 12.23 1.50
N ASN A 165 -22.54 11.98 0.70
CA ASN A 165 -23.38 10.80 0.87
C ASN A 165 -22.56 9.52 0.59
N GLY A 166 -21.74 9.50 -0.47
CA GLY A 166 -20.82 8.39 -0.74
C GLY A 166 -19.83 8.16 0.40
N LEU A 167 -19.24 9.21 0.97
CA LEU A 167 -18.29 9.09 2.07
C LEU A 167 -18.92 8.75 3.44
N THR A 168 -20.25 8.65 3.55
CA THR A 168 -20.92 8.42 4.85
C THR A 168 -21.93 7.28 4.84
N LYS A 169 -22.42 6.86 3.67
CA LYS A 169 -23.51 5.88 3.54
C LYS A 169 -23.12 4.59 2.84
N THR A 170 -21.88 4.43 2.41
CA THR A 170 -21.40 3.22 1.73
C THR A 170 -20.21 2.61 2.47
N ASN A 171 -19.89 1.36 2.14
CA ASN A 171 -18.77 0.64 2.76
C ASN A 171 -17.43 0.99 2.12
N MET A 172 -17.44 1.50 0.88
CA MET A 172 -16.26 1.93 0.15
C MET A 172 -16.52 3.19 -0.69
N TYR A 173 -15.44 3.95 -0.94
CA TYR A 173 -15.45 5.09 -1.85
C TYR A 173 -14.31 5.00 -2.86
N VAL A 174 -14.62 5.16 -4.14
CA VAL A 174 -13.64 5.12 -5.24
C VAL A 174 -13.70 6.40 -6.04
N TYR A 175 -12.55 7.01 -6.26
CA TYR A 175 -12.39 8.18 -7.11
C TYR A 175 -11.32 7.90 -8.17
N ILE A 176 -11.69 8.03 -9.44
CA ILE A 176 -10.79 7.91 -10.59
C ILE A 176 -10.85 9.20 -11.39
N GLY A 177 -9.82 10.03 -11.26
CA GLY A 177 -9.81 11.38 -11.80
C GLY A 177 -8.55 12.16 -11.46
N HIS A 178 -8.57 13.48 -11.65
CA HIS A 178 -7.43 14.33 -11.30
C HIS A 178 -7.34 14.60 -9.80
N GLY A 179 -6.13 14.55 -9.23
CA GLY A 179 -5.93 14.84 -7.81
C GLY A 179 -6.62 13.82 -6.90
N GLY A 180 -6.99 14.26 -5.70
CA GLY A 180 -7.83 13.49 -4.77
C GLY A 180 -9.28 13.98 -4.69
N GLY A 181 -9.77 14.67 -5.72
CA GLY A 181 -11.15 15.19 -5.76
C GLY A 181 -11.38 16.49 -4.97
N ASP A 182 -10.32 17.18 -4.54
CA ASP A 182 -10.38 18.43 -3.77
C ASP A 182 -11.17 19.56 -4.46
N GLN A 183 -11.30 19.51 -5.79
CA GLN A 183 -12.10 20.44 -6.59
C GLN A 183 -13.61 20.23 -6.42
N TYR A 184 -14.05 19.07 -5.92
CA TYR A 184 -15.46 18.71 -5.76
C TYR A 184 -15.90 18.68 -4.30
N ILE A 185 -14.98 18.48 -3.36
CA ILE A 185 -15.25 18.51 -1.93
C ILE A 185 -14.18 19.29 -1.16
N LYS A 186 -14.62 20.27 -0.36
CA LYS A 186 -13.71 21.09 0.45
C LYS A 186 -13.04 20.26 1.54
N SER A 187 -11.75 20.47 1.77
CA SER A 187 -10.98 19.78 2.83
C SER A 187 -11.59 19.91 4.22
N LYS A 188 -12.20 21.07 4.54
CA LYS A 188 -12.90 21.28 5.83
C LYS A 188 -14.07 20.30 6.02
N ALA A 189 -14.78 19.95 4.94
CA ALA A 189 -15.90 19.04 4.99
C ALA A 189 -15.46 17.59 5.21
N ILE A 190 -14.31 17.18 4.65
CA ILE A 190 -13.72 15.85 4.88
C ILE A 190 -13.22 15.74 6.32
N LYS A 191 -12.44 16.73 6.79
CA LYS A 191 -11.86 16.74 8.15
C LYS A 191 -12.90 16.76 9.28
N SER A 192 -14.11 17.25 9.00
CA SER A 192 -15.18 17.33 9.99
C SER A 192 -16.05 16.09 10.06
N MET A 193 -15.73 15.04 9.27
CA MET A 193 -16.41 13.76 9.36
C MET A 193 -15.86 12.95 10.54
N ASP A 194 -16.71 12.14 11.15
CA ASP A 194 -16.31 11.25 12.26
C ASP A 194 -15.90 9.86 11.77
N SER A 195 -16.32 9.49 10.56
CA SER A 195 -16.05 8.21 9.92
C SER A 195 -16.14 8.37 8.41
N ILE A 196 -15.14 7.84 7.70
CA ILE A 196 -15.08 7.77 6.24
C ILE A 196 -14.77 6.31 5.89
N PRO A 197 -15.43 5.70 4.89
CA PRO A 197 -15.11 4.34 4.49
C PRO A 197 -13.69 4.21 3.91
N PRO A 198 -13.15 2.99 3.83
CA PRO A 198 -11.99 2.71 2.97
C PRO A 198 -12.12 3.39 1.61
N THR A 199 -11.10 4.16 1.24
CA THR A 199 -11.15 5.08 0.10
C THR A 199 -10.00 4.85 -0.87
N LEU A 200 -10.29 4.77 -2.16
CA LEU A 200 -9.32 4.67 -3.24
C LEU A 200 -9.31 5.99 -4.04
N LEU A 201 -8.26 6.79 -3.88
CA LEU A 201 -8.05 8.03 -4.65
C LEU A 201 -7.06 7.78 -5.78
N LEU A 202 -7.57 7.20 -6.86
CA LEU A 202 -6.83 6.79 -8.06
C LEU A 202 -6.67 7.99 -9.02
N GLY A 203 -5.94 8.99 -8.56
CA GLY A 203 -5.64 10.19 -9.32
C GLY A 203 -4.21 10.67 -9.14
N CYS A 204 -3.72 11.49 -10.08
CA CYS A 204 -2.39 12.07 -10.03
C CYS A 204 -2.17 12.87 -8.75
N SER A 205 -1.05 12.66 -8.06
CA SER A 205 -0.68 13.39 -6.84
C SER A 205 -1.73 13.38 -5.71
N SER A 206 -2.68 12.43 -5.68
CA SER A 206 -3.72 12.35 -4.65
C SER A 206 -3.18 12.13 -3.22
N GLY A 207 -2.02 11.48 -3.12
CA GLY A 207 -1.31 11.18 -1.88
C GLY A 207 -0.16 12.14 -1.59
N ARG A 208 0.05 13.14 -2.44
CA ARG A 208 1.11 14.13 -2.28
C ARG A 208 0.80 15.05 -1.12
N LEU A 209 1.73 15.14 -0.17
CA LEU A 209 1.69 16.15 0.87
C LEU A 209 2.56 17.35 0.48
N LYS A 210 2.13 18.54 0.90
CA LYS A 210 2.85 19.80 0.77
C LYS A 210 3.52 20.10 2.10
N GLN A 211 4.81 20.41 2.07
CA GLN A 211 5.59 20.85 3.22
C GLN A 211 6.09 22.26 2.93
N GLU A 212 5.80 23.18 3.84
CA GLU A 212 6.22 24.58 3.75
C GLU A 212 7.24 24.85 4.86
N GLY A 213 8.52 24.83 4.51
CA GLY A 213 9.62 25.01 5.47
C GLY A 213 9.56 24.00 6.62
N VAL A 214 9.46 24.51 7.85
CA VAL A 214 9.47 23.72 9.10
C VAL A 214 8.06 23.28 9.57
N PHE A 215 7.02 23.62 8.82
CA PHE A 215 5.65 23.29 9.22
C PHE A 215 5.29 21.83 8.85
N PRO A 216 4.47 21.16 9.67
CA PRO A 216 4.00 19.81 9.36
C PRO A 216 3.34 19.74 7.97
N PRO A 217 3.52 18.61 7.27
CA PRO A 217 3.02 18.46 5.92
C PRO A 217 1.49 18.36 5.93
N TYR A 218 0.86 18.87 4.88
CA TYR A 218 -0.60 18.85 4.72
C TYR A 218 -0.99 18.41 3.31
N GLY A 219 -2.15 17.78 3.17
CA GLY A 219 -2.63 17.33 1.87
C GLY A 219 -3.88 16.47 2.01
N THR A 220 -4.40 16.04 0.87
CA THR A 220 -5.66 15.30 0.77
C THR A 220 -5.62 14.02 1.60
N ALA A 221 -4.51 13.28 1.55
CA ALA A 221 -4.34 12.07 2.33
C ALA A 221 -4.56 12.28 3.84
N TYR A 222 -3.97 13.34 4.41
CA TYR A 222 -4.15 13.66 5.83
C TYR A 222 -5.55 14.15 6.15
N ASN A 223 -6.23 14.81 5.21
CA ASN A 223 -7.61 15.24 5.41
C ASN A 223 -8.54 14.02 5.60
N TYR A 224 -8.36 12.97 4.79
CA TYR A 224 -9.15 11.73 4.87
C TYR A 224 -8.86 10.98 6.17
N LEU A 225 -7.59 10.84 6.54
CA LEU A 225 -7.20 10.19 7.80
C LEU A 225 -7.77 10.92 9.02
N LEU A 226 -7.74 12.26 9.02
CA LEU A 226 -8.35 13.07 10.07
C LEU A 226 -9.87 12.97 10.11
N GLY A 227 -10.52 12.73 8.96
CA GLY A 227 -11.96 12.47 8.85
C GLY A 227 -12.38 11.05 9.22
N GLY A 228 -11.47 10.24 9.78
CA GLY A 228 -11.77 8.88 10.23
C GLY A 228 -11.64 7.80 9.16
N CYS A 229 -10.98 8.06 8.03
CA CYS A 229 -10.74 7.06 7.00
C CYS A 229 -9.76 5.97 7.49
N PRO A 230 -10.15 4.68 7.52
CA PRO A 230 -9.30 3.62 8.05
C PRO A 230 -8.22 3.16 7.06
N MET A 231 -8.46 3.32 5.76
CA MET A 231 -7.57 2.90 4.69
C MET A 231 -7.71 3.84 3.49
N LEU A 232 -6.60 4.39 3.02
CA LEU A 232 -6.56 5.30 1.88
C LEU A 232 -5.46 4.91 0.89
N LEU A 233 -5.86 4.49 -0.30
CA LEU A 233 -4.95 4.31 -1.43
C LEU A 233 -4.81 5.62 -2.20
N ALA A 234 -3.57 6.03 -2.50
CA ALA A 234 -3.30 7.28 -3.20
C ALA A 234 -1.95 7.25 -3.97
N ASN A 235 -1.73 8.22 -4.86
CA ASN A 235 -0.47 8.36 -5.62
C ASN A 235 0.40 9.51 -5.10
N LEU A 236 1.70 9.27 -4.89
CA LEU A 236 2.65 10.28 -4.40
C LEU A 236 2.90 11.44 -5.37
N TRP A 237 2.81 11.20 -6.68
CA TRP A 237 3.06 12.18 -7.73
C TRP A 237 2.20 11.87 -8.98
N ASP A 238 2.44 12.60 -10.07
CA ASP A 238 1.66 12.49 -11.30
C ASP A 238 2.02 11.22 -12.07
N VAL A 239 0.99 10.51 -12.54
CA VAL A 239 1.10 9.23 -13.24
C VAL A 239 0.45 9.33 -14.61
N THR A 240 0.80 8.43 -15.52
CA THR A 240 0.20 8.39 -16.86
C THR A 240 -0.99 7.43 -16.93
N ASP A 241 -2.11 7.88 -17.48
CA ASP A 241 -3.40 7.15 -17.56
C ASP A 241 -3.24 5.68 -17.96
N LYS A 242 -2.56 5.37 -19.08
CA LYS A 242 -2.48 3.99 -19.60
C LYS A 242 -1.77 3.00 -18.67
N ASP A 243 -0.80 3.47 -17.89
CA ASP A 243 0.00 2.60 -17.03
C ASP A 243 -0.67 2.45 -15.66
N ILE A 244 -1.25 3.54 -15.14
CA ILE A 244 -1.98 3.51 -13.87
C ILE A 244 -3.30 2.75 -14.01
N ASP A 245 -4.00 2.84 -15.15
CA ASP A 245 -5.21 2.05 -15.41
C ASP A 245 -4.91 0.53 -15.31
N LYS A 246 -3.76 0.09 -15.85
CA LYS A 246 -3.33 -1.32 -15.74
C LYS A 246 -3.05 -1.71 -14.30
N PHE A 247 -2.35 -0.87 -13.56
CA PHE A 247 -2.11 -1.07 -12.14
C PHE A 247 -3.42 -1.18 -11.36
N THR A 248 -4.37 -0.26 -11.62
CA THR A 248 -5.67 -0.24 -10.96
C THR A 248 -6.47 -1.49 -11.28
N PHE A 249 -6.51 -1.94 -12.53
CA PHE A 249 -7.21 -3.17 -12.89
C PHE A 249 -6.64 -4.38 -12.14
N GLU A 250 -5.32 -4.62 -12.24
CA GLU A 250 -4.62 -5.72 -11.55
C GLU A 250 -4.83 -5.65 -10.03
N LEU A 251 -4.80 -4.44 -9.45
CA LEU A 251 -5.03 -4.23 -8.03
C LEU A 251 -6.43 -4.66 -7.60
N LEU A 252 -7.46 -4.21 -8.33
CA LEU A 252 -8.85 -4.47 -7.97
C LEU A 252 -9.24 -5.93 -8.20
N GLU A 253 -8.64 -6.58 -9.21
CA GLU A 253 -8.77 -8.02 -9.43
C GLU A 253 -8.11 -8.81 -8.30
N LYS A 254 -6.85 -8.51 -7.96
CA LYS A 254 -6.14 -9.17 -6.84
C LYS A 254 -6.80 -8.97 -5.48
N TRP A 255 -7.44 -7.82 -5.27
CA TRP A 255 -8.16 -7.54 -4.04
C TRP A 255 -9.53 -8.24 -3.99
N GLY A 256 -9.99 -8.79 -5.12
CA GLY A 256 -11.27 -9.50 -5.23
C GLY A 256 -12.48 -8.58 -5.40
N LEU A 257 -12.28 -7.29 -5.73
CA LEU A 257 -13.39 -6.37 -5.98
C LEU A 257 -13.96 -6.54 -7.38
N LEU A 258 -13.10 -6.84 -8.35
CA LEU A 258 -13.47 -7.10 -9.74
C LEU A 258 -13.14 -8.55 -10.08
N VAL A 259 -13.98 -9.15 -10.91
CA VAL A 259 -13.75 -10.48 -11.48
C VAL A 259 -13.50 -10.30 -12.97
N ASP A 260 -12.36 -10.77 -13.47
CA ASP A 260 -12.12 -10.83 -14.90
C ASP A 260 -12.83 -12.05 -15.49
N TYR A 261 -13.97 -11.81 -16.15
CA TYR A 261 -14.73 -12.88 -16.81
C TYR A 261 -14.05 -13.39 -18.09
N ASP A 262 -13.13 -12.63 -18.69
CA ASP A 262 -12.48 -12.97 -19.97
C ASP A 262 -11.19 -13.80 -19.79
N SER A 263 -10.55 -13.74 -18.63
CA SER A 263 -9.37 -14.57 -18.29
C SER A 263 -9.69 -15.84 -17.48
N LEU A 264 -10.98 -16.14 -17.27
CA LEU A 264 -11.43 -17.38 -16.67
C LEU A 264 -11.16 -18.56 -17.62
N ASP A 265 -10.01 -19.21 -17.45
CA ASP A 265 -9.86 -20.61 -17.83
C ASP A 265 -10.98 -21.40 -17.15
N SER A 266 -11.72 -22.19 -17.93
CA SER A 266 -12.81 -23.06 -17.48
C SER A 266 -12.42 -24.02 -16.34
N PHE A 267 -11.12 -24.13 -16.05
CA PHE A 267 -10.54 -24.91 -14.94
C PHE A 267 -10.65 -24.21 -13.58
N LYS A 268 -10.62 -22.87 -13.50
CA LYS A 268 -10.79 -22.12 -12.23
C LYS A 268 -12.22 -22.12 -11.72
N MET A 269 -13.22 -22.22 -12.60
CA MET A 269 -14.63 -22.34 -12.21
C MET A 269 -14.94 -23.64 -11.42
N GLY A 270 -14.10 -24.68 -11.55
CA GLY A 270 -14.23 -25.91 -10.76
C GLY A 270 -13.57 -25.85 -9.38
N LEU A 271 -12.76 -24.82 -9.11
CA LEU A 271 -12.05 -24.61 -7.85
C LEU A 271 -12.63 -23.46 -7.01
N LEU A 272 -13.48 -22.61 -7.59
CA LEU A 272 -14.35 -21.68 -6.86
C LEU A 272 -15.52 -22.42 -6.16
N GLY A 273 -15.25 -23.62 -5.65
CA GLY A 273 -16.03 -24.19 -4.55
C GLY A 273 -15.64 -23.47 -3.25
N ASP A 274 -16.51 -23.52 -2.25
CA ASP A 274 -16.46 -22.85 -0.94
C ASP A 274 -15.16 -23.03 -0.10
N ASP A 275 -14.07 -23.61 -0.62
CA ASP A 275 -12.89 -24.06 0.13
C ASP A 275 -11.54 -23.42 -0.28
N ASP A 276 -11.50 -22.33 -1.08
CA ASP A 276 -10.27 -21.55 -1.32
C ASP A 276 -10.14 -20.39 -0.30
N GLU A 277 -9.88 -20.73 0.98
CA GLU A 277 -9.53 -19.77 2.05
C GLU A 277 -8.23 -18.96 1.76
N ASP A 278 -7.48 -19.32 0.72
CA ASP A 278 -6.08 -18.93 0.50
C ASP A 278 -5.86 -17.71 -0.42
N SER A 279 -6.93 -17.03 -0.87
CA SER A 279 -6.82 -15.92 -1.85
C SER A 279 -7.25 -14.53 -1.36
N ASN A 280 -7.58 -14.37 -0.07
CA ASN A 280 -8.04 -13.07 0.45
C ASN A 280 -6.88 -12.16 0.87
N LEU A 281 -6.17 -11.62 -0.12
CA LEU A 281 -5.03 -10.75 0.07
C LEU A 281 -5.44 -9.37 0.64
N ASP A 282 -4.63 -8.84 1.56
CA ASP A 282 -4.80 -7.47 2.02
C ASP A 282 -4.40 -6.44 0.95
N MET A 283 -5.02 -5.25 0.99
CA MET A 283 -4.78 -4.18 0.03
C MET A 283 -3.29 -3.82 -0.14
N ALA A 284 -2.49 -3.83 0.94
CA ALA A 284 -1.07 -3.49 0.84
C ALA A 284 -0.28 -4.55 0.08
N THR A 285 -0.61 -5.83 0.28
CA THR A 285 -0.06 -6.95 -0.49
C THR A 285 -0.48 -6.87 -1.96
N CYS A 286 -1.75 -6.59 -2.24
CA CYS A 286 -2.24 -6.39 -3.61
C CYS A 286 -1.47 -5.25 -4.31
N ILE A 287 -1.30 -4.10 -3.65
CA ILE A 287 -0.51 -2.97 -4.18
C ILE A 287 0.91 -3.42 -4.52
N ALA A 288 1.60 -4.10 -3.59
CA ALA A 288 2.98 -4.52 -3.78
C ALA A 288 3.15 -5.43 -5.00
N GLN A 289 2.22 -6.36 -5.22
CA GLN A 289 2.23 -7.27 -6.38
C GLN A 289 1.88 -6.54 -7.69
N SER A 290 0.89 -5.65 -7.67
CA SER A 290 0.40 -4.93 -8.86
C SER A 290 1.41 -3.92 -9.41
N ARG A 291 2.41 -3.46 -8.63
CA ARG A 291 3.46 -2.54 -9.16
C ARG A 291 4.20 -3.11 -10.37
N SER A 292 4.30 -4.43 -10.46
CA SER A 292 5.06 -5.13 -11.50
C SER A 292 4.44 -5.02 -12.89
N VAL A 293 3.13 -4.76 -12.99
CA VAL A 293 2.42 -4.62 -14.28
C VAL A 293 2.69 -3.29 -14.97
N CYS A 294 3.14 -2.28 -14.22
CA CYS A 294 3.50 -0.99 -14.77
C CYS A 294 4.73 -1.12 -15.69
N LYS A 295 4.62 -0.59 -16.91
CA LYS A 295 5.76 -0.49 -17.82
C LYS A 295 6.85 0.40 -17.23
N LEU A 296 6.46 1.54 -16.66
CA LEU A 296 7.36 2.44 -15.95
C LEU A 296 7.38 2.07 -14.46
N LYS A 297 8.14 1.03 -14.11
CA LYS A 297 8.20 0.43 -12.77
C LYS A 297 8.38 1.45 -11.64
N TYR A 298 9.22 2.47 -11.83
CA TYR A 298 9.45 3.49 -10.82
C TYR A 298 8.66 4.78 -11.05
N LEU A 299 8.45 5.21 -12.29
CA LEU A 299 7.76 6.48 -12.54
C LEU A 299 6.25 6.36 -12.27
N ASN A 300 5.65 5.21 -12.58
CA ASN A 300 4.25 4.94 -12.29
C ASN A 300 4.11 3.90 -11.19
N GLY A 301 4.82 2.76 -11.29
CA GLY A 301 4.65 1.66 -10.33
C GLY A 301 5.05 1.99 -8.89
N ALA A 302 5.94 2.96 -8.67
CA ALA A 302 6.32 3.39 -7.32
C ALA A 302 5.45 4.53 -6.75
N ALA A 303 4.53 5.10 -7.53
CA ALA A 303 3.67 6.19 -7.09
C ALA A 303 2.55 5.73 -6.13
N PRO A 304 1.88 4.58 -6.33
CA PRO A 304 0.83 4.11 -5.44
C PRO A 304 1.35 3.74 -4.06
N ILE A 305 0.74 4.31 -3.03
CA ILE A 305 1.01 4.05 -1.62
C ILE A 305 -0.29 3.91 -0.84
N LEU A 306 -0.22 3.17 0.27
CA LEU A 306 -1.32 2.99 1.20
C LEU A 306 -1.09 3.80 2.47
N TYR A 307 -2.07 4.60 2.89
CA TYR A 307 -2.15 5.12 4.26
C TYR A 307 -3.20 4.33 5.04
N GLY A 308 -3.00 4.15 6.34
CA GLY A 308 -3.97 3.46 7.20
C GLY A 308 -3.73 1.95 7.30
N LEU A 309 -4.81 1.18 7.41
CA LEU A 309 -4.78 -0.26 7.67
C LEU A 309 -4.72 -1.10 6.39
N PRO A 310 -4.05 -2.27 6.41
CA PRO A 310 -4.06 -3.24 5.31
C PRO A 310 -5.35 -4.05 5.31
N LEU A 311 -6.43 -3.49 4.75
CA LEU A 311 -7.73 -4.16 4.80
C LEU A 311 -7.88 -5.17 3.66
N LYS A 312 -8.48 -6.33 3.97
CA LYS A 312 -8.92 -7.35 3.02
C LYS A 312 -10.42 -7.18 2.69
N LEU A 313 -10.93 -7.79 1.63
CA LEU A 313 -12.36 -7.83 1.39
C LEU A 313 -13.04 -8.92 2.23
N SER A 314 -14.31 -8.70 2.58
CA SER A 314 -15.18 -9.72 3.14
C SER A 314 -16.27 -9.97 2.11
N ASN A 315 -16.11 -11.02 1.30
CA ASN A 315 -17.11 -11.46 0.33
C ASN A 315 -18.04 -12.49 0.97
#